data_AF-A0A2G6X881-F1
#
_entry.id   AF-A0A2G6X881-F1
#
_cell.length_a   1.000
_cell.length_b   1.000
_cell.length_c   1.000
_cell.angle_alpha   90.00
_cell.angle_beta   90.00
_cell.angle_gamma   90.00
#
_symmetry.space_group_name_H-M   'P 1'
#
loop_
_entity.id
_entity.type
_entity.pdbx_description
1 polymer ?
#
loop_
_entity_poly.entity_id
_entity_poly.type
_entity_poly.pdbx_seq_one_letter_code
_entity_poly.pdbx_strand_id
1 'polypeptide(L)'
;MTHPRSISPRSGRGFTLIEVMVVVAIVAILAAIAMPNYQEYVRRSKRVEAQGVLMEAAQFMQRYYSANDRYTLASGQTTAQTEQKSKTGSLLPTALQQSPQSGTPNYTIAVFASDDPPAYTLQATRTGSMSGDRCGMLTLSGQGTRGVKDQATGLGAADCWK
;
A
#
# COMPACT_ATOMS: atom_id res chain seq x y z
N MET A 1 51.26 30.18 51.09
CA MET A 1 51.70 30.42 49.69
C MET A 1 50.98 29.42 48.79
N THR A 2 49.89 29.82 48.15
CA THR A 2 49.12 28.99 47.21
C THR A 2 49.07 29.72 45.87
N HIS A 3 49.78 29.20 44.86
CA HIS A 3 49.75 29.74 43.50
C HIS A 3 48.50 29.25 42.76
N PRO A 4 47.70 30.13 42.13
CA PRO A 4 46.62 29.71 41.26
C PRO A 4 47.20 29.17 39.94
N ARG A 5 46.87 27.92 39.59
CA ARG A 5 47.19 27.36 38.27
C ARG A 5 46.23 27.93 37.23
N SER A 6 46.79 28.68 36.28
CA SER A 6 46.09 29.13 35.07
C SER A 6 45.82 27.93 34.16
N ILE A 7 44.53 27.64 33.91
CA ILE A 7 44.10 26.64 32.93
C ILE A 7 43.96 27.38 31.60
N SER A 8 44.90 27.15 30.68
CA SER A 8 44.79 27.67 29.31
C SER A 8 43.69 26.92 28.55
N PRO A 9 42.68 27.59 27.97
CA PRO A 9 41.69 26.93 27.14
C PRO A 9 42.36 26.40 25.87
N ARG A 10 42.22 25.10 25.59
CA ARG A 10 42.65 24.51 24.32
C ARG A 10 41.77 25.08 23.22
N SER A 11 42.36 25.67 22.18
CA SER A 11 41.59 26.04 20.99
C SER A 11 41.03 24.76 20.36
N GLY A 12 39.69 24.68 20.30
CA GLY A 12 39.02 23.61 19.58
C GLY A 12 39.37 23.74 18.10
N ARG A 13 39.91 22.66 17.52
CA ARG A 13 40.15 22.58 16.08
C ARG A 13 38.77 22.52 15.41
N GLY A 14 38.41 23.58 14.67
CA GLY A 14 37.17 23.62 13.90
C GLY A 14 37.26 22.79 12.61
N PHE A 15 36.11 22.33 12.12
CA PHE A 15 35.99 21.69 10.81
C PHE A 15 36.37 22.66 9.69
N THR A 16 37.10 22.15 8.68
CA THR A 16 37.43 22.96 7.50
C THR A 16 36.25 22.99 6.52
N LEU A 17 36.11 24.07 5.75
CA LEU A 17 35.05 24.18 4.75
C LEU A 17 35.17 23.07 3.69
N ILE A 18 36.39 22.69 3.33
CA ILE A 18 36.65 21.60 2.38
C ILE A 18 36.19 20.24 2.93
N GLU A 19 36.39 19.98 4.23
CA GLU A 19 35.95 18.75 4.89
C GLU A 19 34.43 18.62 4.88
N VAL A 20 33.71 19.72 5.12
CA VAL A 20 32.24 19.74 5.02
C VAL A 20 31.78 19.50 3.58
N MET A 21 32.44 20.09 2.56
CA MET A 21 32.06 19.87 1.16
C MET A 21 32.24 18.41 0.73
N VAL A 22 33.32 17.75 1.15
CA VAL A 22 33.54 16.33 0.86
C VAL A 22 32.48 15.46 1.53
N VAL A 23 32.14 15.74 2.79
CA VAL A 23 31.09 15.00 3.51
C VAL A 23 29.74 15.15 2.81
N VAL A 24 29.35 16.37 2.41
CA VAL A 24 28.09 16.61 1.71
C VAL A 24 28.06 15.89 0.36
N ALA A 25 29.17 15.87 -0.38
CA ALA A 25 29.26 15.14 -1.64
C ALA A 25 29.04 13.63 -1.45
N ILE A 26 29.65 13.03 -0.42
CA ILE A 26 29.46 11.61 -0.11
C ILE A 26 28.01 11.33 0.29
N VAL A 27 27.42 12.16 1.16
CA VAL A 27 26.02 12.01 1.59
C VAL A 27 25.06 12.14 0.42
N ALA A 28 25.31 13.05 -0.52
CA ALA A 28 24.46 13.22 -1.71
C ALA A 28 24.45 11.96 -2.58
N ILE A 29 25.61 11.34 -2.80
CA ILE A 29 25.72 10.08 -3.57
C ILE A 29 24.96 8.94 -2.86
N LEU A 30 25.15 8.80 -1.55
CA LEU A 30 24.46 7.76 -0.78
C LEU A 30 22.94 7.96 -0.79
N ALA A 31 22.49 9.20 -0.61
CA ALA A 31 21.07 9.53 -0.57
C ALA A 31 20.38 9.26 -1.91
N ALA A 32 21.05 9.50 -3.04
CA ALA A 32 20.52 9.21 -4.37
C ALA A 32 20.15 7.72 -4.59
N ILE A 33 20.87 6.80 -3.94
CA ILE A 33 20.59 5.36 -4.01
C ILE A 33 19.63 4.94 -2.88
N ALA A 34 19.82 5.47 -1.68
CA ALA A 34 19.06 5.05 -0.50
C ALA A 34 17.58 5.48 -0.58
N MET A 35 17.29 6.70 -1.05
CA MET A 35 15.93 7.23 -1.10
C MET A 35 14.96 6.40 -1.97
N PRO A 36 15.26 6.07 -3.25
CA PRO A 36 14.34 5.26 -4.05
C PRO A 36 14.16 3.84 -3.48
N ASN A 37 15.21 3.24 -2.91
CA ASN A 37 15.13 1.92 -2.28
C ASN A 37 14.23 1.93 -1.04
N TYR A 38 14.37 2.94 -0.18
CA TYR A 38 13.51 3.08 0.99
C TYR A 38 12.04 3.30 0.61
N GLN A 39 11.78 4.12 -0.41
CA GLN A 39 10.42 4.30 -0.92
C GLN A 39 9.81 2.98 -1.40
N GLU A 40 10.56 2.16 -2.14
CA GLU A 40 10.07 0.86 -2.59
C GLU A 40 9.81 -0.11 -1.44
N TYR A 41 10.67 -0.11 -0.41
CA TYR A 41 10.44 -0.89 0.81
C TYR A 41 9.11 -0.52 1.48
N VAL A 42 8.83 0.78 1.64
CA VAL A 42 7.57 1.26 2.22
C VAL A 42 6.37 0.91 1.33
N ARG A 43 6.50 1.04 0.00
CA ARG A 43 5.44 0.62 -0.94
C ARG A 43 5.14 -0.87 -0.83
N ARG A 44 6.17 -1.72 -0.74
CA ARG A 44 5.99 -3.16 -0.52
C ARG A 44 5.25 -3.45 0.77
N SER A 45 5.60 -2.78 1.87
CA SER A 45 4.88 -2.94 3.14
C SER A 45 3.39 -2.59 3.01
N LYS A 46 3.07 -1.50 2.29
CA LYS A 46 1.68 -1.09 2.05
C LYS A 46 0.93 -2.04 1.13
N ARG A 47 1.61 -2.67 0.16
CA ARG A 47 1.03 -3.75 -0.67
C ARG A 47 0.68 -4.95 0.19
N VAL A 48 1.58 -5.40 1.07
CA VAL A 48 1.32 -6.52 1.99
C VAL A 48 0.14 -6.23 2.90
N GLU A 49 0.03 -5.01 3.41
CA GLU A 49 -1.13 -4.58 4.20
C GLU A 49 -2.44 -4.66 3.38
N ALA A 50 -2.45 -4.13 2.16
CA ALA A 50 -3.60 -4.18 1.28
C ALA A 50 -3.99 -5.62 0.89
N GLN A 51 -3.00 -6.51 0.69
CA GLN A 51 -3.23 -7.93 0.48
C GLN A 51 -3.92 -8.56 1.69
N GLY A 52 -3.53 -8.18 2.91
CA GLY A 52 -4.21 -8.60 4.14
C GLY A 52 -5.68 -8.20 4.16
N VAL A 53 -5.98 -6.94 3.83
CA VAL A 53 -7.36 -6.44 3.74
C VAL A 53 -8.16 -7.17 2.65
N LEU A 54 -7.55 -7.48 1.50
CA LEU A 54 -8.20 -8.27 0.44
C LEU A 54 -8.54 -9.68 0.91
N MET A 55 -7.67 -10.33 1.69
CA MET A 55 -7.94 -11.66 2.24
C MET A 55 -9.08 -11.63 3.26
N GLU A 56 -9.13 -10.61 4.12
CA GLU A 56 -10.24 -10.42 5.07
C GLU A 56 -11.57 -10.14 4.35
N ALA A 57 -11.53 -9.29 3.31
CA ALA A 57 -12.68 -9.05 2.45
C ALA A 57 -13.13 -10.32 1.73
N ALA A 58 -12.22 -11.19 1.29
CA ALA A 58 -12.58 -12.47 0.68
C ALA A 58 -13.34 -13.38 1.66
N GLN A 59 -12.89 -13.46 2.91
CA GLN A 59 -13.61 -14.19 3.95
C GLN A 59 -14.99 -13.58 4.23
N PHE A 60 -15.10 -12.25 4.21
CA PHE A 60 -16.39 -11.58 4.34
C PHE A 60 -17.34 -11.95 3.18
N MET A 61 -16.85 -11.93 1.93
CA MET A 61 -17.67 -12.29 0.76
C MET A 61 -18.18 -13.73 0.84
N GLN A 62 -17.35 -14.67 1.30
CA GLN A 62 -17.77 -16.07 1.52
C GLN A 62 -18.90 -16.16 2.54
N ARG A 63 -18.76 -15.49 3.69
CA ARG A 63 -19.83 -15.42 4.72
C ARG A 63 -21.10 -14.77 4.18
N TYR A 64 -20.95 -13.70 3.39
CA TYR A 64 -22.08 -13.00 2.78
C TYR A 64 -22.85 -13.93 1.85
N TYR A 65 -22.17 -14.69 0.99
CA TYR A 65 -22.82 -15.66 0.11
C TYR A 65 -23.51 -16.77 0.90
N SER A 66 -22.87 -17.35 1.93
CA SER A 66 -23.51 -18.37 2.77
C SER A 66 -24.78 -17.89 3.49
N ALA A 67 -24.92 -16.57 3.69
CA ALA A 67 -26.10 -15.99 4.34
C ALA A 67 -27.16 -15.47 3.35
N ASN A 68 -26.82 -15.24 2.09
CA ASN A 68 -27.67 -14.52 1.14
C ASN A 68 -27.84 -15.23 -0.22
N ASP A 69 -27.10 -16.31 -0.48
CA ASP A 69 -27.03 -17.05 -1.74
C ASP A 69 -26.70 -16.16 -2.96
N ARG A 70 -25.96 -15.08 -2.73
CA ARG A 70 -25.53 -14.09 -3.75
C ARG A 70 -24.31 -13.30 -3.31
N TYR A 71 -23.63 -12.66 -4.26
CA TYR A 71 -22.49 -11.77 -4.05
C TYR A 71 -22.80 -10.29 -4.35
N THR A 72 -24.03 -9.94 -4.72
CA THR A 72 -24.43 -8.54 -4.98
C THR A 72 -25.36 -7.96 -3.92
N LEU A 73 -25.48 -6.62 -3.91
CA LEU A 73 -26.34 -5.86 -2.98
C LEU A 73 -27.83 -5.94 -3.35
N ALA A 74 -28.17 -6.22 -4.60
CA ALA A 74 -29.54 -6.26 -5.10
C ALA A 74 -29.72 -7.44 -6.04
N SER A 75 -30.77 -8.23 -5.83
CA SER A 75 -31.13 -9.35 -6.71
C SER A 75 -31.29 -8.86 -8.15
N GLY A 76 -30.54 -9.46 -9.08
CA GLY A 76 -30.58 -9.15 -10.51
C GLY A 76 -29.46 -8.24 -11.02
N GLN A 77 -28.52 -7.80 -10.17
CA GLN A 77 -27.25 -7.26 -10.66
C GLN A 77 -26.31 -8.40 -11.05
N THR A 78 -26.28 -8.76 -12.34
CA THR A 78 -25.51 -9.92 -12.83
C THR A 78 -24.18 -9.54 -13.48
N THR A 79 -23.80 -8.27 -13.51
CA THR A 79 -22.62 -7.83 -14.26
C THR A 79 -21.37 -7.66 -13.40
N ALA A 80 -20.38 -8.51 -13.61
CA ALA A 80 -19.04 -8.49 -12.96
C ALA A 80 -18.19 -7.23 -13.25
N GLN A 81 -18.78 -6.16 -13.80
CA GLN A 81 -18.09 -4.94 -14.22
C GLN A 81 -18.52 -3.70 -13.45
N THR A 82 -19.59 -3.78 -12.66
CA THR A 82 -20.03 -2.65 -11.84
C THR A 82 -19.49 -2.83 -10.42
N GLU A 83 -18.70 -1.85 -9.97
CA GLU A 83 -18.32 -1.73 -8.56
C GLU A 83 -19.60 -1.81 -7.71
N GLN A 84 -19.64 -2.75 -6.74
CA GLN A 84 -20.77 -2.93 -5.84
C GLN A 84 -20.82 -1.78 -4.81
N LYS A 85 -21.27 -0.63 -5.30
CA LYS A 85 -21.51 0.59 -4.54
C LYS A 85 -22.96 0.99 -4.75
N SER A 86 -23.81 0.64 -3.80
CA SER A 86 -25.19 1.12 -3.78
C SER A 86 -25.23 2.61 -3.44
N LYS A 87 -26.27 3.32 -3.89
CA LYS A 87 -26.61 4.67 -3.40
C LYS A 87 -26.76 4.70 -1.86
N THR A 88 -27.02 3.56 -1.23
CA THR A 88 -27.14 3.37 0.23
C THR A 88 -25.89 2.81 0.91
N GLY A 89 -24.82 2.43 0.21
CA GLY A 89 -23.58 1.94 0.83
C GLY A 89 -22.76 0.96 -0.02
N SER A 90 -21.56 0.64 0.45
CA SER A 90 -20.71 -0.41 -0.12
C SER A 90 -21.08 -1.78 0.47
N LEU A 91 -20.89 -2.86 -0.30
CA LEU A 91 -21.08 -4.24 0.16
C LEU A 91 -20.14 -4.62 1.30
N LEU A 92 -18.93 -4.07 1.30
CA LEU A 92 -17.94 -4.34 2.34
C LEU A 92 -18.21 -3.48 3.57
N PRO A 93 -17.98 -4.00 4.79
CA PRO A 93 -17.91 -3.19 6.00
C PRO A 93 -16.89 -2.06 5.83
N THR A 94 -17.12 -0.90 6.46
CA THR A 94 -16.27 0.29 6.31
C THR A 94 -14.78 0.02 6.55
N ALA A 95 -14.45 -0.84 7.52
CA ALA A 95 -13.08 -1.24 7.82
C ALA A 95 -12.37 -1.94 6.64
N LEU A 96 -13.13 -2.58 5.74
CA LEU A 96 -12.60 -3.33 4.59
C LEU A 96 -12.68 -2.57 3.28
N GLN A 97 -13.12 -1.30 3.30
CA GLN A 97 -13.20 -0.45 2.11
C GLN A 97 -11.88 0.25 1.78
N GLN A 98 -10.86 0.11 2.63
CA GLN A 98 -9.56 0.75 2.44
C GLN A 98 -8.42 0.02 3.14
N SER A 99 -7.20 0.29 2.68
CA SER A 99 -5.95 -0.06 3.37
C SER A 99 -5.07 1.19 3.49
N PRO A 100 -4.56 1.53 4.69
CA PRO A 100 -4.89 0.95 6.00
C PRO A 100 -6.38 1.04 6.31
N GLN A 101 -6.89 0.17 7.20
CA GLN A 101 -8.31 0.14 7.57
C GLN A 101 -8.77 1.46 8.26
N SER A 102 -7.82 2.23 8.79
CA SER A 102 -8.05 3.54 9.42
C SER A 102 -7.04 4.59 8.98
N GLY A 103 -7.42 5.87 9.00
CA GLY A 103 -6.55 6.98 8.63
C GLY A 103 -6.55 7.24 7.12
N THR A 104 -5.43 7.74 6.58
CA THR A 104 -5.32 8.11 5.16
C THR A 104 -5.16 6.85 4.30
N PRO A 105 -6.06 6.60 3.34
CA PRO A 105 -5.98 5.42 2.49
C PRO A 105 -4.77 5.48 1.56
N ASN A 106 -4.12 4.34 1.42
CA ASN A 106 -3.15 4.04 0.39
C ASN A 106 -3.77 3.16 -0.71
N TYR A 107 -4.81 2.40 -0.37
CA TYR A 107 -5.65 1.68 -1.31
C TYR A 107 -7.13 1.86 -0.95
N THR A 108 -7.99 1.99 -1.94
CA THR A 108 -9.44 1.79 -1.79
C THR A 108 -9.80 0.39 -2.27
N ILE A 109 -10.69 -0.28 -1.55
CA ILE A 109 -11.08 -1.66 -1.82
C ILE A 109 -12.51 -1.68 -2.35
N ALA A 110 -12.69 -2.34 -3.48
CA ALA A 110 -13.97 -2.50 -4.16
C ALA A 110 -14.25 -3.97 -4.49
N VAL A 111 -15.53 -4.31 -4.57
CA VAL A 111 -16.02 -5.63 -5.01
C VAL A 111 -16.64 -5.49 -6.39
N PHE A 112 -16.26 -6.36 -7.30
CA PHE A 112 -16.89 -6.55 -8.59
C PHE A 112 -17.49 -7.96 -8.61
N ALA A 113 -18.82 -8.09 -8.61
CA ALA A 113 -19.49 -9.36 -8.42
C ALA A 113 -20.57 -9.60 -9.49
N SER A 114 -20.84 -10.88 -9.76
CA SER A 114 -21.94 -11.38 -10.57
C SER A 114 -22.61 -12.53 -9.80
N ASP A 115 -23.92 -12.68 -9.98
CA ASP A 115 -24.68 -13.81 -9.43
C ASP A 115 -25.00 -14.89 -10.48
N ASP A 116 -24.67 -14.64 -11.76
CA ASP A 116 -24.95 -15.56 -12.88
C ASP A 116 -23.76 -15.64 -13.88
N PRO A 117 -22.83 -16.61 -13.72
CA PRO A 117 -22.68 -17.46 -12.53
C PRO A 117 -22.14 -16.66 -11.31
N PRO A 118 -22.34 -17.17 -10.08
CA PRO A 118 -21.83 -16.53 -8.86
C PRO A 118 -20.31 -16.41 -8.87
N ALA A 119 -19.81 -15.18 -8.94
CA ALA A 119 -18.40 -14.88 -8.92
C ALA A 119 -18.15 -13.48 -8.35
N TYR A 120 -16.95 -13.27 -7.82
CA TYR A 120 -16.50 -11.94 -7.46
C TYR A 120 -14.99 -11.78 -7.66
N THR A 121 -14.59 -10.52 -7.83
CA THR A 121 -13.21 -10.06 -7.79
C THR A 121 -13.13 -8.86 -6.86
N LEU A 122 -12.28 -8.97 -5.86
CA LEU A 122 -11.88 -7.85 -5.01
C LEU A 122 -10.75 -7.09 -5.71
N GLN A 123 -10.76 -5.78 -5.62
CA GLN A 123 -9.75 -4.92 -6.21
C GLN A 123 -9.30 -3.87 -5.19
N ALA A 124 -7.99 -3.82 -4.95
CA ALA A 124 -7.33 -2.73 -4.24
C ALA A 124 -6.80 -1.71 -5.25
N THR A 125 -7.48 -0.58 -5.38
CA THR A 125 -7.10 0.52 -6.26
C THR A 125 -6.15 1.46 -5.53
N ARG A 126 -4.98 1.72 -6.12
CA ARG A 126 -3.96 2.59 -5.52
C ARG A 126 -4.46 4.03 -5.36
N THR A 127 -4.23 4.62 -4.19
CA THR A 127 -4.55 6.02 -3.88
C THR A 127 -3.49 6.63 -2.97
N GLY A 128 -3.60 7.93 -2.68
CA GLY A 128 -2.69 8.64 -1.79
C GLY A 128 -1.23 8.42 -2.16
N SER A 129 -0.43 7.96 -1.19
CA SER A 129 1.01 7.73 -1.37
C SER A 129 1.38 6.54 -2.27
N MET A 130 0.40 5.71 -2.65
CA MET A 130 0.59 4.60 -3.59
C MET A 130 0.16 4.94 -5.02
N SER A 131 -0.33 6.15 -5.29
CA SER A 131 -0.83 6.56 -6.63
C SER A 131 0.17 6.34 -7.78
N GLY A 132 1.47 6.42 -7.51
CA GLY A 132 2.55 6.13 -8.46
C GLY A 132 3.15 4.73 -8.37
N ASP A 133 2.54 3.80 -7.62
CA ASP A 133 3.06 2.45 -7.44
C ASP A 133 3.00 1.64 -8.74
N ARG A 134 4.12 0.95 -9.04
CA ARG A 134 4.31 0.22 -10.29
C ARG A 134 3.47 -1.05 -10.39
N CYS A 135 3.02 -1.60 -9.27
CA CYS A 135 2.20 -2.81 -9.25
C CYS A 135 0.73 -2.58 -9.62
N GLY A 136 0.32 -1.31 -9.79
CA GLY A 136 -1.05 -1.01 -10.18
C GLY A 136 -2.06 -1.38 -9.10
N MET A 137 -3.18 -1.93 -9.53
CA MET A 137 -4.26 -2.40 -8.68
C MET A 137 -4.07 -3.88 -8.38
N LEU A 138 -4.13 -4.26 -7.11
CA LEU A 138 -4.08 -5.67 -6.71
C LEU A 138 -5.48 -6.28 -6.81
N THR A 139 -5.61 -7.50 -7.33
CA THR A 139 -6.91 -8.18 -7.42
C THR A 139 -6.89 -9.57 -6.80
N LEU A 140 -8.01 -9.96 -6.20
CA LEU A 140 -8.22 -11.29 -5.63
C LEU A 140 -9.61 -11.81 -6.04
N SER A 141 -9.66 -12.89 -6.81
CA SER A 141 -10.93 -13.53 -7.16
C SER A 141 -11.45 -14.41 -6.02
N GLY A 142 -12.75 -14.73 -6.04
CA GLY A 142 -13.34 -15.69 -5.11
C GLY A 142 -12.78 -17.12 -5.21
N GLN A 143 -12.05 -17.43 -6.29
CA GLN A 143 -11.33 -18.70 -6.46
C GLN A 143 -9.90 -18.65 -5.89
N GLY A 144 -9.49 -17.51 -5.30
CA GLY A 144 -8.15 -17.31 -4.77
C GLY A 144 -7.11 -16.87 -5.81
N THR A 145 -7.52 -16.59 -7.05
CA THR A 145 -6.61 -16.09 -8.09
C THR A 145 -6.16 -14.68 -7.76
N ARG A 146 -4.87 -14.53 -7.51
CA ARG A 146 -4.20 -13.24 -7.27
C ARG A 146 -3.80 -12.62 -8.61
N GLY A 147 -4.09 -11.35 -8.78
CA GLY A 147 -3.85 -10.63 -10.03
C GLY A 147 -3.40 -9.20 -9.81
N VAL A 148 -3.01 -8.57 -10.92
CA VAL A 148 -2.74 -7.14 -10.99
C VAL A 148 -3.40 -6.55 -12.23
N LYS A 149 -3.75 -5.27 -12.16
CA LYS A 149 -4.24 -4.46 -13.29
C LYS A 149 -3.51 -3.12 -13.29
N ASP A 150 -3.34 -2.50 -14.46
CA ASP A 150 -2.67 -1.20 -14.63
C ASP A 150 -1.26 -1.12 -13.99
N GLN A 151 -0.57 -2.27 -13.96
CA GLN A 151 0.82 -2.38 -13.57
C GLN A 151 1.76 -1.88 -14.67
N ALA A 152 2.96 -1.47 -14.29
CA ALA A 152 4.02 -1.12 -15.23
C ALA A 152 4.42 -2.34 -16.08
N THR A 153 4.85 -2.08 -17.32
CA THR A 153 5.29 -3.11 -18.26
C THR A 153 6.35 -4.03 -17.65
N GLY A 154 6.19 -5.34 -17.86
CA GLY A 154 7.12 -6.36 -17.37
C GLY A 154 6.90 -6.81 -15.92
N LEU A 155 5.92 -6.26 -15.21
CA LEU A 155 5.51 -6.75 -13.89
C LEU A 155 4.28 -7.66 -13.99
N GLY A 156 4.28 -8.73 -13.20
CA GLY A 156 3.14 -9.64 -13.08
C GLY A 156 2.62 -9.75 -11.64
N ALA A 157 1.56 -10.55 -11.47
CA ALA A 157 0.98 -10.82 -10.16
C ALA A 157 2.02 -11.41 -9.19
N ALA A 158 2.88 -12.31 -9.69
CA ALA A 158 3.95 -12.91 -8.90
C ALA A 158 4.92 -11.89 -8.31
N ASP A 159 5.18 -10.77 -8.97
CA ASP A 159 6.09 -9.72 -8.48
C ASP A 159 5.46 -8.83 -7.42
N CYS A 160 4.15 -8.63 -7.53
CA CYS A 160 3.40 -7.67 -6.75
C CYS A 160 2.68 -8.27 -5.53
N TRP A 161 2.50 -9.59 -5.51
CA TRP A 161 1.92 -10.37 -4.41
C TRP A 161 2.98 -11.09 -3.56
N LYS A 162 4.09 -10.40 -3.26
CA LYS A 162 5.22 -10.89 -2.42
C LYS A 162 5.32 -10.15 -1.09
#